data_AF-A0A7L0MAT1-F1
#
_entry.id   AF-A0A7L0MAT1-F1
#
_cell.length_a   1.000
_cell.length_b   1.000
_cell.length_c   1.000
_cell.angle_alpha   90.00
_cell.angle_beta   90.00
_cell.angle_gamma   90.00
#
_symmetry.space_group_name_H-M   'P 1'
#
loop_
_entity.id
_entity.type
_entity.pdbx_description
1 polymer ?
#
loop_
_entity_poly.entity_id
_entity_poly.type
_entity_poly.pdbx_seq_one_letter_code
_entity_poly.pdbx_strand_id
1 'polypeptide(L)' 'VWHSDAIMERIARNQVKTSTGSIYLLEGKINSALMRKEGFPYRFIRRFTYGFSQKWKEYMEEFLEERRR' A
#
# COMPACT_ATOMS: atom_id res chain seq x y z
N VAL A 1 11.04 0.22 19.40
CA VAL A 1 11.54 0.70 18.09
C VAL A 1 10.57 0.23 17.02
N TRP A 2 9.99 1.12 16.23
CA TRP A 2 9.15 0.72 15.09
C TRP A 2 10.07 0.17 13.99
N HIS A 3 9.73 -1.01 13.45
CA HIS A 3 10.46 -1.65 12.36
C HIS A 3 9.45 -2.02 11.28
N SER A 4 9.79 -1.74 10.02
CA SER A 4 8.99 -2.15 8.87
C SER A 4 9.90 -2.76 7.81
N ASP A 5 9.49 -3.90 7.28
CA ASP A 5 10.13 -4.51 6.13
C ASP A 5 9.35 -4.17 4.85
N ALA A 6 10.05 -4.16 3.71
CA ALA A 6 9.41 -3.92 2.43
C ALA A 6 8.41 -5.04 2.10
N ILE A 7 7.22 -4.66 1.64
CA ILE A 7 6.23 -5.60 1.11
C ILE A 7 6.72 -6.11 -0.24
N MET A 8 6.89 -7.42 -0.38
CA MET A 8 7.42 -8.06 -1.60
C MET A 8 6.34 -8.78 -2.39
N GLU A 9 5.41 -9.43 -1.70
CA GLU A 9 4.38 -10.29 -2.31
C GLU A 9 3.00 -10.00 -1.74
N ARG A 10 1.98 -10.20 -2.59
CA ARG A 10 0.58 -10.18 -2.22
C ARG A 10 0.05 -11.61 -2.19
N ILE A 11 -0.39 -12.08 -1.02
CA ILE A 11 -1.05 -13.38 -0.86
C ILE A 11 -2.55 -13.22 -1.14
N ALA A 12 -3.16 -12.20 -0.54
CA ALA A 12 -4.57 -11.84 -0.75
C ALA A 12 -4.73 -10.33 -0.71
N ARG A 13 -5.94 -9.80 -0.91
CA ARG A 13 -6.17 -8.34 -0.86
C ARG A 13 -5.76 -7.72 0.48
N ASN A 14 -5.92 -8.47 1.55
CA ASN A 14 -5.62 -8.06 2.93
C ASN A 14 -4.44 -8.84 3.52
N GLN A 15 -3.66 -9.57 2.71
CA GLN A 15 -2.53 -10.35 3.20
C GLN A 15 -1.31 -10.10 2.31
N VAL A 16 -0.23 -9.65 2.94
CA VAL A 16 1.03 -9.30 2.27
C VAL A 16 2.20 -9.93 2.98
N LYS A 17 3.23 -10.29 2.22
CA LYS A 17 4.48 -10.89 2.74
C LYS A 17 5.63 -9.90 2.57
N THR A 18 6.42 -9.75 3.61
CA THR A 18 7.59 -8.88 3.60
C THR A 18 8.84 -9.58 3.10
N SER A 19 9.90 -8.81 2.83
CA SER A 19 11.23 -9.31 2.44
C SER A 19 11.83 -10.31 3.44
N THR A 20 11.52 -10.16 4.73
CA THR A 20 11.94 -11.08 5.80
C THR A 20 11.07 -12.35 5.89
N GLY A 21 10.03 -12.46 5.07
CA GLY A 21 9.12 -13.60 5.04
C GLY A 21 7.92 -13.49 5.97
N SER A 22 7.82 -12.42 6.77
CA SER A 22 6.68 -12.20 7.66
C SER A 22 5.40 -11.92 6.87
N ILE A 23 4.28 -12.51 7.31
CA ILE A 23 2.97 -12.32 6.68
C ILE A 23 2.12 -11.41 7.57
N TYR A 24 1.67 -10.29 7.01
CA TYR A 24 0.79 -9.34 7.67
C TYR A 24 -0.64 -9.49 7.18
N LEU A 25 -1.58 -9.55 8.11
CA LEU A 25 -3.02 -9.44 7.87
C LEU A 25 -3.46 -8.00 8.12
N LEU A 26 -4.06 -7.38 7.11
CA LEU A 26 -4.55 -6.01 7.17
C LEU A 26 -6.02 -6.02 7.60
N GLU A 27 -6.29 -5.47 8.78
CA GLU A 27 -7.63 -5.39 9.32
C GLU A 27 -8.24 -3.99 9.12
N GLY A 28 -9.50 -3.97 8.69
CA GLY A 28 -10.24 -2.74 8.43
C GLY A 28 -9.95 -2.09 7.07
N LYS A 29 -10.46 -0.87 6.90
CA LYS A 29 -10.23 -0.06 5.69
C LYS A 29 -9.06 0.88 5.92
N ILE A 30 -8.39 1.26 4.83
CA ILE A 30 -7.34 2.29 4.89
C ILE A 30 -7.91 3.58 5.49
N ASN A 31 -7.16 4.18 6.43
CA ASN A 31 -7.52 5.47 6.99
C ASN A 31 -7.29 6.57 5.93
N SER A 32 -8.31 6.83 5.13
CA SER A 32 -8.20 7.71 3.96
C SER A 32 -7.96 9.16 4.36
N ALA A 33 -8.48 9.57 5.53
CA ALA A 33 -8.27 10.91 6.07
C ALA A 33 -6.81 11.13 6.46
N LEU A 34 -6.20 10.16 7.16
CA LEU A 34 -4.77 10.20 7.49
C LEU A 34 -3.92 10.22 6.21
N MET A 35 -4.19 9.34 5.24
CA MET A 35 -3.42 9.32 3.99
C MET A 35 -3.51 10.64 3.21
N ARG A 36 -4.66 11.29 3.18
CA ARG A 36 -4.77 12.63 2.57
C ARG A 36 -3.94 13.67 3.31
N LYS A 37 -3.94 13.64 4.65
CA LYS A 37 -3.14 14.52 5.49
C LYS A 37 -1.64 14.33 5.26
N GLU A 38 -1.20 13.10 5.02
CA GLU A 38 0.18 12.75 4.62
C GLU A 38 0.51 13.12 3.17
N GLY A 39 -0.41 13.76 2.43
CA GLY A 39 -0.17 14.28 1.10
C GLY A 39 -0.33 13.27 -0.04
N PHE A 40 -0.99 12.12 0.21
CA PHE A 40 -1.29 11.17 -0.87
C PHE A 40 -2.49 11.62 -1.71
N PRO A 41 -2.41 11.56 -3.06
CA PRO A 41 -3.51 11.91 -3.93
C PRO A 41 -4.73 11.01 -3.71
N TYR A 42 -5.93 11.59 -3.81
CA TYR A 42 -7.18 10.84 -3.61
C TYR A 42 -7.31 9.61 -4.54
N ARG A 43 -6.92 9.76 -5.82
CA ARG A 43 -6.97 8.67 -6.81
C ARG A 43 -6.10 7.49 -6.39
N PHE A 44 -4.93 7.78 -5.84
CA PHE A 44 -4.01 6.79 -5.32
C PHE A 44 -4.58 6.06 -4.09
N ILE A 45 -5.07 6.82 -3.10
CA ILE A 45 -5.65 6.24 -1.87
C ILE A 45 -6.80 5.28 -2.20
N ARG A 46 -7.66 5.65 -3.17
CA ARG A 46 -8.81 4.83 -3.57
C ARG A 46 -8.42 3.44 -4.08
N ARG A 47 -7.25 3.29 -4.71
CA ARG A 47 -6.74 2.00 -5.21
C ARG A 47 -6.49 0.99 -4.08
N PHE A 48 -6.32 1.47 -2.84
CA PHE A 48 -6.05 0.66 -1.65
C PHE A 48 -7.22 0.56 -0.66
N THR A 49 -8.41 1.04 -1.03
CA THR A 49 -9.60 1.08 -0.14
C THR A 49 -9.92 -0.29 0.48
N TYR A 50 -9.73 -1.36 -0.29
CA TYR A 50 -10.01 -2.74 0.10
C TYR A 50 -8.73 -3.58 0.25
N GLY A 51 -7.59 -2.91 0.49
CA GLY A 51 -6.26 -3.50 0.56
C GLY A 51 -5.51 -3.51 -0.78
N PHE A 52 -4.55 -4.41 -0.92
CA PHE A 52 -3.66 -4.52 -2.07
C PHE A 52 -4.35 -5.23 -3.25
N SER A 53 -4.55 -4.52 -4.35
CA SER A 53 -5.03 -5.12 -5.61
C SER A 53 -3.92 -5.98 -6.24
N GLN A 54 -4.23 -6.78 -7.27
CA GLN A 54 -3.18 -7.49 -8.03
C GLN A 54 -2.18 -6.54 -8.69
N LYS A 55 -2.63 -5.34 -9.08
CA LYS A 55 -1.85 -4.29 -9.75
C LYS A 55 -1.20 -3.30 -8.78
N TRP A 56 -1.10 -3.63 -7.50
CA TRP A 56 -0.65 -2.67 -6.49
C TRP A 56 0.75 -2.12 -6.78
N LYS A 57 1.66 -2.95 -7.36
CA LYS A 57 3.01 -2.53 -7.76
C LYS A 57 2.97 -1.49 -8.89
N GLU A 58 2.20 -1.75 -9.94
CA GLU A 58 1.96 -0.79 -11.03
C GLU A 58 1.44 0.54 -10.47
N TYR A 59 0.52 0.49 -9.50
CA TYR A 59 -0.01 1.70 -8.86
C TYR A 59 1.02 2.45 -8.01
N MET A 60 2.01 1.76 -7.42
CA MET A 60 3.14 2.40 -6.74
C MET A 60 4.07 3.05 -7.76
N GLU A 61 4.40 2.35 -8.84
CA GLU A 61 5.30 2.82 -9.89
C GLU A 61 4.73 4.08 -10.57
N GLU A 62 3.47 4.03 -11.02
CA GLU A 62 2.77 5.19 -11.58
C GLU A 62 2.81 6.40 -10.63
N PHE A 63 2.55 6.18 -9.34
CA PHE A 63 2.57 7.25 -8.34
C PHE A 63 3.98 7.84 -8.15
N LEU A 64 5.02 7.01 -8.16
CA LEU A 64 6.41 7.48 -8.03
C LEU A 64 6.87 8.22 -9.30
N GLU A 65 6.44 7.79 -10.47
CA GLU A 65 6.71 8.49 -11.73
C GLU A 65 6.03 9.86 -11.77
N GLU A 66 4.77 9.97 -11.34
CA GLU A 66 4.06 11.24 -11.21
C GLU A 66 4.77 12.22 -10.28
N ARG A 67 5.48 11.73 -9.25
CA ARG A 67 6.24 12.55 -8.29
C ARG A 67 7.61 13.00 -8.79
N ARG A 68 8.16 12.35 -9.83
CA ARG A 68 9.46 12.69 -10.43
C ARG A 68 9.33 13.74 -11.52
N ARG A 69 8.11 13.99 -12.00
CA ARG A 69 7.77 15.04 -12.98
C ARG A 69 7.51 16.36 -12.26
#